data_AF-A0A537B5R6-F1
#
_entry.id   AF-A0A537B5R6-F1
#
_cell.length_a   1.000
_cell.length_b   1.000
_cell.length_c   1.000
_cell.angle_alpha   90.00
_cell.angle_beta   90.00
_cell.angle_gamma   90.00
#
_symmetry.space_group_name_H-M   'P 1'
#
loop_
_entity.id
_entity.type
_entity.pdbx_description
1 polymer ?
#
loop_
_entity_poly.entity_id
_entity_poly.type
_entity_poly.pdbx_seq_one_letter_code
_entity_poly.pdbx_strand_id
1 'polypeptide(L)'
;MHIPFLQIYDQGKGSIRLRINFLHMEADQNTPELVQRLKNAFPFIGNEWVKTGGIGEFIAQGVNDASPFKEAAKKVARAGWRAEVHSLGRRNTPASAPADFEFEIQGFEAANAEVHGIVRDRRWVIAHVPGVTQEWIDRLQAIGGNLSLTGWQYLAGNPTASTVAPYAGPPFRMIVDSSNRPDGIHAGMSSDGMQIAPMNPWIHMYYATTGLNARGVLINGGQQVSRQEVLSLYTRQNGWFLREEDELGTIEPGKLARRPRGPQQRLLRRAERGLEEDPLGADRGRRQRRPRRRRAGPARVMEASFLLDEYRARLRALKRRRSLRDGENPYLELMTLLVAAPSGLSAALELAERRRELASLFSWAIPNARALEVLAAHAPLLECGAGMGYWSALLRARGVDVLAYDAAPPGRSSKNAYHRAAREPWTKIHRLSSVIAARRHRERTLVLCWPPYDDDAASYAVLRAYRGDTLIYIGEPDEGATGSVRFRRAGRGRRSSALAAPARHADGLPAQCGAPPPSRAGPLLRVQALHRHRRHRPLRLVLRAPARGARAASREAPRRVSAGDARRAAGRAAPRGGEQPEQNPVRS
;
A
#
# COMPACT_ATOMS: atom_id res chain seq x y z
N MET A 1 13.58 -2.94 -3.09
CA MET A 1 13.78 -2.02 -4.23
C MET A 1 12.62 -1.04 -4.49
N HIS A 2 11.59 -0.92 -3.63
CA HIS A 2 10.39 -0.14 -3.99
C HIS A 2 10.46 1.37 -3.67
N ILE A 3 11.32 1.79 -2.73
CA ILE A 3 11.43 3.18 -2.26
C ILE A 3 11.71 4.20 -3.38
N PRO A 4 12.60 3.94 -4.37
CA PRO A 4 12.82 4.87 -5.48
C PRO A 4 11.55 5.14 -6.31
N PHE A 5 10.67 4.15 -6.47
CA PHE A 5 9.39 4.37 -7.14
C PHE A 5 8.50 5.29 -6.30
N LEU A 6 8.35 5.04 -4.99
CA LEU A 6 7.56 5.91 -4.10
C LEU A 6 8.04 7.37 -4.18
N GLN A 7 9.35 7.60 -4.19
CA GLN A 7 9.94 8.94 -4.31
C GLN A 7 9.55 9.67 -5.62
N ILE A 8 9.35 8.95 -6.73
CA ILE A 8 8.87 9.54 -8.00
C ILE A 8 7.40 9.98 -7.88
N TYR A 9 6.56 9.21 -7.18
CA TYR A 9 5.16 9.59 -6.93
C TYR A 9 5.04 10.73 -5.91
N ASP A 10 5.84 10.72 -4.84
CA ASP A 10 5.91 11.80 -3.84
C ASP A 10 6.30 13.15 -4.46
N GLN A 11 7.11 13.13 -5.53
CA GLN A 11 7.48 14.33 -6.30
C GLN A 11 6.43 14.77 -7.33
N GLY A 12 5.28 14.07 -7.42
CA GLY A 12 4.27 14.31 -8.45
C GLY A 12 4.72 13.96 -9.88
N LYS A 13 5.82 13.20 -10.03
CA LYS A 13 6.42 12.84 -11.33
C LYS A 13 5.96 11.48 -11.87
N GLY A 14 5.18 10.73 -11.08
CA GLY A 14 4.60 9.45 -11.50
C GLY A 14 3.57 9.61 -12.62
N SER A 15 3.74 8.87 -13.71
CA SER A 15 2.92 8.96 -14.93
C SER A 15 2.09 7.71 -15.23
N ILE A 16 2.29 6.63 -14.49
CA ILE A 16 1.56 5.36 -14.59
C ILE A 16 0.90 5.04 -13.24
N ARG A 17 -0.10 4.16 -13.20
CA ARG A 17 -0.54 3.56 -11.93
C ARG A 17 0.34 2.34 -11.67
N LEU A 18 0.95 2.27 -10.49
CA LEU A 18 1.91 1.24 -10.10
C LEU A 18 1.38 0.44 -8.91
N ARG A 19 1.40 -0.88 -9.02
CA ARG A 19 1.15 -1.83 -7.92
C ARG A 19 2.41 -2.66 -7.75
N ILE A 20 2.96 -2.68 -6.53
CA ILE A 20 4.31 -3.20 -6.28
C ILE A 20 4.25 -4.52 -5.51
N ASN A 21 4.49 -5.63 -6.21
CA ASN A 21 4.78 -6.92 -5.55
C ASN A 21 6.21 -6.92 -4.98
N PHE A 22 6.42 -7.68 -3.90
CA PHE A 22 7.72 -7.85 -3.27
C PHE A 22 8.33 -9.21 -3.63
N LEU A 23 9.40 -9.19 -4.42
CA LEU A 23 10.10 -10.38 -4.89
C LEU A 23 11.08 -10.90 -3.83
N HIS A 24 11.03 -12.21 -3.56
CA HIS A 24 11.91 -12.93 -2.62
C HIS A 24 12.48 -14.20 -3.29
N MET A 25 13.81 -14.34 -3.28
CA MET A 25 14.54 -15.48 -3.87
C MET A 25 15.57 -16.02 -2.86
N GLU A 26 15.10 -16.38 -1.67
CA GLU A 26 15.95 -16.95 -0.61
C GLU A 26 16.03 -18.47 -0.74
N ALA A 27 17.22 -19.03 -0.63
CA ALA A 27 17.47 -20.49 -0.57
C ALA A 27 17.49 -21.04 0.87
N ASP A 28 17.47 -20.18 1.89
CA ASP A 28 17.33 -20.58 3.30
C ASP A 28 15.91 -21.13 3.55
N GLN A 29 15.81 -22.32 4.12
CA GLN A 29 14.54 -22.99 4.45
C GLN A 29 13.65 -22.14 5.39
N ASN A 30 14.26 -21.27 6.20
CA ASN A 30 13.56 -20.35 7.09
C ASN A 30 13.06 -19.09 6.36
N THR A 31 13.59 -18.76 5.18
CA THR A 31 13.28 -17.57 4.37
C THR A 31 13.19 -16.28 5.22
N PRO A 32 14.28 -15.87 5.91
CA PRO A 32 14.24 -14.79 6.89
C PRO A 32 13.84 -13.42 6.30
N GLU A 33 14.28 -13.05 5.09
CA GLU A 33 13.85 -11.79 4.46
C GLU A 33 12.35 -11.80 4.13
N LEU A 34 11.81 -12.92 3.64
CA LEU A 34 10.37 -13.10 3.42
C LEU A 34 9.60 -12.96 4.73
N VAL A 35 10.05 -13.63 5.79
CA VAL A 35 9.41 -13.53 7.12
C VAL A 35 9.43 -12.09 7.63
N GLN A 36 10.52 -11.36 7.44
CA GLN A 36 10.57 -9.93 7.78
C GLN A 36 9.71 -9.06 6.86
N ARG A 37 9.58 -9.39 5.57
CA ARG A 37 8.66 -8.69 4.65
C ARG A 37 7.21 -8.84 5.10
N LEU A 38 6.79 -10.06 5.40
CA LEU A 38 5.42 -10.38 5.79
C LEU A 38 5.00 -9.70 7.10
N LYS A 39 5.96 -9.48 8.02
CA LYS A 39 5.76 -8.78 9.30
C LYS A 39 5.77 -7.25 9.20
N ASN A 40 6.66 -6.68 8.37
CA ASN A 40 6.97 -5.24 8.38
C ASN A 40 6.45 -4.49 7.13
N ALA A 41 5.51 -5.07 6.40
CA ALA A 41 4.84 -4.41 5.27
C ALA A 41 3.34 -4.75 5.28
N PHE A 42 2.58 -4.10 4.40
CA PHE A 42 1.15 -4.35 4.24
C PHE A 42 0.82 -4.57 2.76
N PRO A 43 -0.08 -5.49 2.40
CA PRO A 43 -0.57 -5.66 1.04
C PRO A 43 -1.54 -4.52 0.68
N PHE A 44 -1.54 -4.09 -0.58
CA PHE A 44 -2.43 -3.05 -1.14
C PHE A 44 -2.45 -1.69 -0.41
N ILE A 45 -1.38 -1.31 0.30
CA ILE A 45 -1.28 0.00 0.97
C ILE A 45 -0.73 1.07 0.03
N GLY A 46 -1.37 2.24 -0.02
CA GLY A 46 -0.95 3.39 -0.83
C GLY A 46 -2.11 4.27 -1.29
N ASN A 47 -1.93 4.99 -2.40
CA ASN A 47 -2.93 5.86 -3.03
C ASN A 47 -3.29 5.39 -4.45
N GLU A 48 -4.21 6.08 -5.12
CA GLU A 48 -4.65 5.78 -6.50
C GLU A 48 -3.49 5.53 -7.49
N TRP A 49 -2.39 6.27 -7.36
CA TRP A 49 -1.25 6.22 -8.27
C TRP A 49 -0.24 5.15 -7.91
N VAL A 50 0.06 4.96 -6.63
CA VAL A 50 1.01 3.93 -6.18
C VAL A 50 0.53 3.21 -4.93
N LYS A 51 0.52 1.87 -4.99
CA LYS A 51 0.24 0.98 -3.86
C LYS A 51 1.23 -0.19 -3.84
N THR A 52 1.40 -0.84 -2.69
CA THR A 52 1.93 -2.21 -2.65
C THR A 52 0.93 -3.20 -3.28
N GLY A 53 1.35 -4.42 -3.54
CA GLY A 53 0.51 -5.51 -4.06
C GLY A 53 0.58 -6.72 -3.13
N GLY A 54 1.20 -7.80 -3.61
CA GLY A 54 1.49 -9.03 -2.86
C GLY A 54 2.99 -9.31 -2.69
N ILE A 55 3.30 -10.59 -2.49
CA ILE A 55 4.65 -11.16 -2.63
C ILE A 55 4.74 -11.79 -4.02
N GLY A 56 5.81 -11.50 -4.76
CA GLY A 56 6.00 -11.98 -6.13
C GLY A 56 6.97 -11.12 -6.93
N GLU A 57 7.47 -11.58 -8.08
CA GLU A 57 7.10 -12.82 -8.80
C GLU A 57 7.77 -14.09 -8.27
N PHE A 58 8.51 -13.98 -7.15
CA PHE A 58 9.12 -15.09 -6.46
C PHE A 58 8.79 -14.96 -4.98
N ILE A 59 8.49 -16.08 -4.33
CA ILE A 59 8.33 -16.18 -2.87
C ILE A 59 9.52 -16.89 -2.20
N ALA A 60 10.32 -17.63 -2.97
CA ALA A 60 11.46 -18.44 -2.53
C ALA A 60 12.41 -18.70 -3.72
N GLN A 61 13.61 -19.23 -3.46
CA GLN A 61 14.51 -19.71 -4.51
C GLN A 61 14.18 -21.15 -4.93
N GLY A 62 13.77 -21.33 -6.18
CA GLY A 62 13.41 -22.64 -6.76
C GLY A 62 12.10 -23.21 -6.17
N VAL A 63 11.54 -24.25 -6.79
CA VAL A 63 10.18 -24.74 -6.46
C VAL A 63 10.06 -26.23 -6.11
N ASN A 64 11.11 -27.03 -6.34
CA ASN A 64 11.08 -28.48 -6.08
C ASN A 64 10.98 -28.83 -4.58
N ASP A 65 10.80 -30.11 -4.24
CA ASP A 65 10.62 -30.57 -2.86
C ASP A 65 11.80 -30.29 -1.90
N ALA A 66 13.01 -30.06 -2.42
CA ALA A 66 14.15 -29.66 -1.61
C ALA A 66 14.23 -28.13 -1.39
N SER A 67 13.38 -27.35 -2.07
CA SER A 67 13.39 -25.89 -2.01
C SER A 67 12.52 -25.35 -0.86
N PRO A 68 12.82 -24.12 -0.38
CA PRO A 68 11.98 -23.42 0.59
C PRO A 68 10.54 -23.11 0.13
N PHE A 69 10.17 -23.34 -1.14
CA PHE A 69 8.92 -22.82 -1.72
C PHE A 69 7.66 -23.26 -0.99
N LYS A 70 7.54 -24.56 -0.69
CA LYS A 70 6.33 -25.12 -0.06
C LYS A 70 6.08 -24.50 1.32
N GLU A 71 7.15 -24.27 2.09
CA GLU A 71 7.08 -23.58 3.38
C GLU A 71 6.97 -22.05 3.24
N ALA A 72 7.55 -21.44 2.20
CA ALA A 72 7.35 -20.04 1.87
C ALA A 72 5.88 -19.74 1.54
N ALA A 73 5.23 -20.57 0.73
CA ALA A 73 3.80 -20.46 0.41
C ALA A 73 2.96 -20.49 1.69
N LYS A 74 3.18 -21.47 2.58
CA LYS A 74 2.51 -21.52 3.90
C LYS A 74 2.77 -20.27 4.75
N LYS A 75 4.00 -19.72 4.77
CA LYS A 75 4.31 -18.46 5.48
C LYS A 75 3.52 -17.28 4.90
N VAL A 76 3.44 -17.14 3.57
CA VAL A 76 2.65 -16.11 2.87
C VAL A 76 1.16 -16.26 3.19
N ALA A 77 0.66 -17.50 3.23
CA ALA A 77 -0.72 -17.83 3.57
C ALA A 77 -1.09 -17.48 5.02
N ARG A 78 -0.29 -17.94 6.01
CA ARG A 78 -0.45 -17.59 7.43
C ARG A 78 -0.45 -16.08 7.67
N ALA A 79 0.31 -15.33 6.89
CA ALA A 79 0.38 -13.87 6.97
C ALA A 79 -0.78 -13.15 6.24
N GLY A 80 -1.65 -13.86 5.51
CA GLY A 80 -2.81 -13.27 4.83
C GLY A 80 -2.48 -12.53 3.53
N TRP A 81 -1.31 -12.77 2.92
CA TRP A 81 -0.85 -12.06 1.73
C TRP A 81 -1.30 -12.73 0.42
N ARG A 82 -1.21 -11.99 -0.69
CA ARG A 82 -1.26 -12.56 -2.05
C ARG A 82 0.12 -13.10 -2.44
N ALA A 83 0.17 -14.29 -3.01
CA ALA A 83 1.33 -14.79 -3.76
C ALA A 83 1.14 -14.61 -5.26
N GLU A 84 2.23 -14.31 -5.96
CA GLU A 84 2.37 -14.39 -7.41
C GLU A 84 3.73 -15.01 -7.71
N VAL A 85 3.74 -16.11 -8.47
CA VAL A 85 4.92 -16.95 -8.70
C VAL A 85 5.12 -17.20 -10.20
N HIS A 86 6.35 -17.44 -10.64
CA HIS A 86 6.70 -17.53 -12.06
C HIS A 86 6.86 -18.98 -12.51
N SER A 87 6.20 -19.38 -13.60
CA SER A 87 6.41 -20.67 -14.25
C SER A 87 6.92 -20.49 -15.68
N LEU A 88 8.02 -21.15 -16.01
CA LEU A 88 8.60 -21.22 -17.36
C LEU A 88 8.78 -22.66 -17.85
N GLY A 89 8.58 -23.64 -16.97
CA GLY A 89 8.77 -25.06 -17.20
C GLY A 89 7.73 -25.70 -18.11
N ARG A 90 8.09 -26.88 -18.59
CA ARG A 90 7.23 -27.80 -19.36
C ARG A 90 7.74 -29.22 -19.20
N ARG A 91 6.84 -30.19 -19.26
CA ARG A 91 7.20 -31.56 -19.62
C ARG A 91 7.39 -31.65 -21.14
N ASN A 92 8.34 -32.45 -21.61
CA ASN A 92 8.51 -32.75 -23.04
C ASN A 92 7.77 -34.02 -23.46
N THR A 93 7.63 -34.96 -22.53
CA THR A 93 6.89 -36.23 -22.66
C THR A 93 6.21 -36.52 -21.32
N PRO A 94 5.24 -37.46 -21.23
CA PRO A 94 4.63 -37.83 -19.95
C PRO A 94 5.66 -38.27 -18.89
N ALA A 95 6.72 -38.96 -19.31
CA ALA A 95 7.82 -39.44 -18.46
C ALA A 95 8.92 -38.39 -18.17
N SER A 96 8.78 -37.16 -18.67
CA SER A 96 9.70 -36.07 -18.30
C SER A 96 9.56 -35.69 -16.82
N ALA A 97 10.63 -35.17 -16.23
CA ALA A 97 10.60 -34.59 -14.89
C ALA A 97 9.50 -33.51 -14.77
N PRO A 98 8.85 -33.35 -13.59
CA PRO A 98 7.80 -32.37 -13.39
C PRO A 98 8.25 -30.94 -13.71
N ALA A 99 7.34 -30.17 -14.30
CA ALA A 99 7.53 -28.74 -14.53
C ALA A 99 7.44 -27.94 -13.22
N ASP A 100 7.87 -26.68 -13.26
CA ASP A 100 7.81 -25.78 -12.10
C ASP A 100 6.38 -25.54 -11.60
N PHE A 101 5.43 -25.26 -12.50
CA PHE A 101 4.03 -25.04 -12.13
C PHE A 101 3.41 -26.20 -11.35
N GLU A 102 3.86 -27.44 -11.56
CA GLU A 102 3.32 -28.61 -10.85
C GLU A 102 3.65 -28.54 -9.35
N PHE A 103 4.90 -28.19 -9.02
CA PHE A 103 5.32 -27.97 -7.63
C PHE A 103 4.72 -26.69 -7.06
N GLU A 104 4.54 -25.65 -7.87
CA GLU A 104 3.92 -24.39 -7.42
C GLU A 104 2.45 -24.58 -7.04
N ILE A 105 1.69 -25.28 -7.88
CA ILE A 105 0.29 -25.64 -7.61
C ILE A 105 0.21 -26.52 -6.34
N GLN A 106 1.08 -27.53 -6.20
CA GLN A 106 1.15 -28.34 -4.97
C GLN A 106 1.50 -27.51 -3.72
N GLY A 107 2.36 -26.50 -3.84
CA GLY A 107 2.67 -25.58 -2.76
C GLY A 107 1.49 -24.67 -2.40
N PHE A 108 0.71 -24.25 -3.40
CA PHE A 108 -0.53 -23.49 -3.20
C PHE A 108 -1.64 -24.36 -2.59
N GLU A 109 -1.76 -25.63 -3.00
CA GLU A 109 -2.64 -26.63 -2.36
C GLU A 109 -2.29 -26.81 -0.88
N ALA A 110 -1.00 -27.00 -0.56
CA ALA A 110 -0.54 -27.14 0.82
C ALA A 110 -0.79 -25.88 1.66
N ALA A 111 -0.61 -24.68 1.09
CA ALA A 111 -0.93 -23.42 1.74
C ALA A 111 -2.44 -23.22 1.95
N ASN A 112 -3.27 -23.65 1.00
CA ASN A 112 -4.73 -23.59 1.09
C ASN A 112 -5.31 -24.64 2.05
N ALA A 113 -4.66 -25.80 2.20
CA ALA A 113 -5.02 -26.79 3.21
C ALA A 113 -4.74 -26.27 4.64
N GLU A 114 -3.67 -25.49 4.83
CA GLU A 114 -3.35 -24.89 6.14
C GLU A 114 -4.21 -23.65 6.45
N VAL A 115 -4.49 -22.81 5.44
CA VAL A 115 -5.33 -21.62 5.57
C VAL A 115 -6.44 -21.68 4.52
N HIS A 116 -7.54 -22.36 4.86
CA HIS A 116 -8.64 -22.63 3.95
C HIS A 116 -9.18 -21.37 3.25
N GLY A 117 -9.17 -21.39 1.91
CA GLY A 117 -9.70 -20.32 1.06
C GLY A 117 -8.69 -19.23 0.72
N ILE A 118 -7.47 -19.25 1.29
CA ILE A 118 -6.48 -18.17 1.12
C ILE A 118 -6.14 -17.86 -0.34
N VAL A 119 -6.04 -18.90 -1.18
CA VAL A 119 -5.67 -18.78 -2.59
C VAL A 119 -6.73 -17.99 -3.36
N ARG A 120 -8.01 -18.36 -3.17
CA ARG A 120 -9.19 -17.67 -3.71
C ARG A 120 -9.33 -16.25 -3.15
N ASP A 121 -9.39 -16.12 -1.83
CA ASP A 121 -9.65 -14.85 -1.14
C ASP A 121 -8.58 -13.79 -1.42
N ARG A 122 -7.31 -14.22 -1.57
CA ARG A 122 -6.18 -13.34 -1.84
C ARG A 122 -5.87 -13.17 -3.33
N ARG A 123 -6.51 -13.92 -4.23
CA ARG A 123 -6.30 -13.90 -5.68
C ARG A 123 -4.86 -14.28 -6.03
N TRP A 124 -4.43 -15.46 -5.58
CA TRP A 124 -3.08 -15.99 -5.85
C TRP A 124 -2.91 -16.36 -7.32
N VAL A 125 -1.68 -16.21 -7.83
CA VAL A 125 -1.38 -16.21 -9.27
C VAL A 125 -0.16 -17.07 -9.60
N ILE A 126 -0.22 -17.80 -10.70
CA ILE A 126 0.95 -18.34 -11.40
C ILE A 126 1.11 -17.63 -12.75
N ALA A 127 2.32 -17.20 -13.06
CA ALA A 127 2.64 -16.37 -14.23
C ALA A 127 3.31 -17.17 -15.35
N HIS A 128 3.12 -16.66 -16.57
CA HIS A 128 3.54 -17.18 -17.88
C HIS A 128 3.02 -18.58 -18.27
N VAL A 129 3.25 -19.60 -17.44
CA VAL A 129 2.74 -20.98 -17.62
C VAL A 129 2.84 -21.57 -19.06
N PRO A 130 4.00 -21.51 -19.75
CA PRO A 130 4.10 -21.90 -21.15
C PRO A 130 4.01 -23.42 -21.40
N GLY A 131 4.00 -24.24 -20.34
CA GLY A 131 3.89 -25.70 -20.41
C GLY A 131 2.69 -26.29 -19.65
N VAL A 132 1.77 -25.47 -19.13
CA VAL A 132 0.63 -25.96 -18.34
C VAL A 132 -0.39 -26.69 -19.20
N THR A 133 -0.98 -27.76 -18.67
CA THR A 133 -2.04 -28.53 -19.34
C THR A 133 -3.41 -28.28 -18.69
N GLN A 134 -4.49 -28.72 -19.33
CA GLN A 134 -5.86 -28.54 -18.83
C GLN A 134 -6.05 -29.13 -17.42
N GLU A 135 -5.49 -30.31 -17.14
CA GLU A 135 -5.48 -30.96 -15.82
C GLU A 135 -4.99 -30.00 -14.72
N TRP A 136 -3.86 -29.33 -14.96
CA TRP A 136 -3.25 -28.42 -13.98
C TRP A 136 -3.96 -27.07 -13.90
N ILE A 137 -4.59 -26.61 -14.99
CA ILE A 137 -5.51 -25.46 -14.96
C ILE A 137 -6.71 -25.78 -14.05
N ASP A 138 -7.38 -26.91 -14.26
CA ASP A 138 -8.56 -27.32 -13.49
C ASP A 138 -8.19 -27.54 -12.00
N ARG A 139 -7.02 -28.12 -11.73
CA ARG A 139 -6.48 -28.34 -10.38
C ARG A 139 -6.16 -27.02 -9.65
N LEU A 140 -5.56 -26.04 -10.33
CA LEU A 140 -5.35 -24.70 -9.76
C LEU A 140 -6.68 -23.95 -9.56
N GLN A 141 -7.64 -24.10 -10.48
CA GLN A 141 -8.98 -23.53 -10.38
C GLN A 141 -9.76 -24.07 -9.18
N ALA A 142 -9.64 -25.36 -8.85
CA ALA A 142 -10.34 -25.99 -7.72
C ALA A 142 -10.06 -25.28 -6.38
N ILE A 143 -8.80 -24.88 -6.15
CA ILE A 143 -8.40 -24.09 -4.97
C ILE A 143 -8.60 -22.57 -5.14
N GLY A 144 -9.10 -22.11 -6.29
CA GLY A 144 -9.35 -20.70 -6.61
C GLY A 144 -8.09 -19.90 -7.00
N GLY A 145 -7.06 -20.59 -7.50
CA GLY A 145 -5.88 -19.96 -8.10
C GLY A 145 -6.17 -19.41 -9.50
N ASN A 146 -5.23 -18.63 -10.04
CA ASN A 146 -5.45 -17.75 -11.18
C ASN A 146 -4.18 -17.62 -12.04
N LEU A 147 -4.29 -17.13 -13.28
CA LEU A 147 -3.18 -17.09 -14.24
C LEU A 147 -2.86 -15.69 -14.78
N SER A 148 -1.57 -15.37 -14.89
CA SER A 148 -1.06 -14.13 -15.50
C SER A 148 -0.24 -14.47 -16.75
N LEU A 149 -0.82 -14.25 -17.93
CA LEU A 149 -0.26 -14.68 -19.21
C LEU A 149 0.71 -13.62 -19.77
N THR A 150 1.69 -14.05 -20.55
CA THR A 150 2.70 -13.15 -21.13
C THR A 150 3.12 -13.57 -22.53
N GLY A 151 3.30 -12.60 -23.43
CA GLY A 151 3.68 -12.86 -24.82
C GLY A 151 5.18 -12.76 -25.12
N TRP A 152 6.08 -12.93 -24.15
CA TRP A 152 7.54 -12.72 -24.35
C TRP A 152 8.16 -13.67 -25.40
N GLN A 153 7.55 -14.85 -25.59
CA GLN A 153 7.92 -15.81 -26.63
C GLN A 153 7.80 -15.27 -28.06
N TYR A 154 7.15 -14.12 -28.27
CA TYR A 154 7.24 -13.40 -29.54
C TYR A 154 8.69 -13.12 -29.97
N LEU A 155 9.57 -12.68 -29.04
CA LEU A 155 10.97 -12.38 -29.37
C LEU A 155 11.90 -13.59 -29.23
N ALA A 156 11.69 -14.41 -28.19
CA ALA A 156 12.64 -15.45 -27.80
C ALA A 156 12.22 -16.87 -28.21
N GLY A 157 10.97 -17.06 -28.64
CA GLY A 157 10.36 -18.37 -28.81
C GLY A 157 10.76 -19.10 -30.08
N ASN A 158 10.80 -20.43 -29.96
CA ASN A 158 11.03 -21.40 -31.02
C ASN A 158 9.96 -22.50 -30.93
N PRO A 159 9.71 -23.27 -32.01
CA PRO A 159 8.89 -24.47 -31.91
C PRO A 159 9.39 -25.39 -30.80
N THR A 160 8.46 -26.04 -30.10
CA THR A 160 8.76 -27.00 -29.03
C THR A 160 8.68 -28.43 -29.55
N ALA A 161 9.52 -29.32 -29.02
CA ALA A 161 9.43 -30.76 -29.24
C ALA A 161 8.55 -31.48 -28.20
N SER A 162 7.82 -30.73 -27.35
CA SER A 162 6.95 -31.33 -26.34
C SER A 162 5.72 -31.99 -26.95
N THR A 163 5.49 -33.25 -26.62
CA THR A 163 4.29 -34.01 -27.02
C THR A 163 3.08 -33.77 -26.12
N VAL A 164 3.29 -33.19 -24.94
CA VAL A 164 2.23 -32.92 -23.93
C VAL A 164 1.82 -31.46 -23.88
N ALA A 165 2.73 -30.54 -24.24
CA ALA A 165 2.47 -29.11 -24.35
C ALA A 165 3.07 -28.58 -25.67
N PRO A 166 2.47 -28.90 -26.84
CA PRO A 166 2.99 -28.60 -28.19
C PRO A 166 2.86 -27.11 -28.61
N TYR A 167 3.02 -26.20 -27.65
CA TYR A 167 2.94 -24.75 -27.78
C TYR A 167 4.09 -24.10 -27.02
N ALA A 168 4.73 -23.07 -27.59
CA ALA A 168 5.92 -22.46 -27.03
C ALA A 168 5.63 -21.45 -25.91
N GLY A 169 4.52 -20.72 -26.00
CA GLY A 169 4.03 -19.78 -24.99
C GLY A 169 2.85 -20.34 -24.20
N PRO A 170 2.15 -19.49 -23.42
CA PRO A 170 0.95 -19.89 -22.73
C PRO A 170 -0.10 -20.45 -23.72
N PRO A 171 -0.85 -21.50 -23.38
CA PRO A 171 -1.95 -21.99 -24.19
C PRO A 171 -3.17 -21.06 -24.09
N PHE A 172 -3.11 -19.90 -24.75
CA PHE A 172 -4.10 -18.82 -24.56
C PHE A 172 -5.54 -19.27 -24.83
N ARG A 173 -5.78 -20.08 -25.87
CA ARG A 173 -7.12 -20.61 -26.17
C ARG A 173 -7.64 -21.49 -25.04
N MET A 174 -6.86 -22.50 -24.63
CA MET A 174 -7.21 -23.41 -23.52
C MET A 174 -7.54 -22.64 -22.22
N ILE A 175 -6.75 -21.61 -21.91
CA ILE A 175 -6.92 -20.81 -20.69
C ILE A 175 -8.15 -19.90 -20.82
N VAL A 176 -8.38 -19.23 -21.96
CA VAL A 176 -9.58 -18.40 -22.16
C VAL A 176 -10.86 -19.24 -22.16
N ASP A 177 -10.86 -20.41 -22.78
CA ASP A 177 -12.00 -21.32 -22.76
C ASP A 177 -12.27 -21.86 -21.34
N SER A 178 -11.22 -22.04 -20.53
CA SER A 178 -11.35 -22.33 -19.10
C SER A 178 -11.88 -21.13 -18.30
N SER A 179 -11.47 -19.91 -18.62
CA SER A 179 -11.95 -18.65 -17.99
C SER A 179 -13.39 -18.31 -18.31
N ASN A 180 -13.92 -18.79 -19.44
CA ASN A 180 -15.31 -18.53 -19.87
C ASN A 180 -16.33 -19.46 -19.19
N ARG A 181 -15.89 -20.46 -18.40
CA ARG A 181 -16.77 -21.33 -17.60
C ARG A 181 -17.31 -20.55 -16.39
N PRO A 182 -18.51 -20.86 -15.86
CA PRO A 182 -19.12 -20.11 -14.74
C PRO A 182 -18.23 -19.98 -13.50
N ASP A 183 -17.56 -21.07 -13.10
CA ASP A 183 -16.59 -21.11 -11.99
C ASP A 183 -15.13 -21.14 -12.50
N GLY A 184 -14.91 -20.66 -13.73
CA GLY A 184 -13.66 -20.74 -14.48
C GLY A 184 -12.46 -20.06 -13.83
N ILE A 185 -11.25 -20.47 -14.24
CA ILE A 185 -10.01 -19.84 -13.78
C ILE A 185 -9.95 -18.37 -14.23
N HIS A 186 -9.64 -17.43 -13.33
CA HIS A 186 -9.46 -16.04 -13.75
C HIS A 186 -8.10 -15.86 -14.42
N ALA A 187 -8.07 -15.27 -15.62
CA ALA A 187 -6.86 -15.05 -16.40
C ALA A 187 -6.73 -13.60 -16.87
N GLY A 188 -5.50 -13.09 -16.88
CA GLY A 188 -5.14 -11.75 -17.37
C GLY A 188 -3.87 -11.81 -18.19
N MET A 189 -3.45 -10.68 -18.79
CA MET A 189 -2.24 -10.67 -19.63
C MET A 189 -1.38 -9.44 -19.39
N SER A 190 -0.06 -9.65 -19.33
CA SER A 190 0.96 -8.61 -19.11
C SER A 190 2.10 -8.71 -20.13
N SER A 191 3.01 -7.74 -20.12
CA SER A 191 4.20 -7.74 -20.99
C SER A 191 5.42 -8.42 -20.37
N ASP A 192 5.34 -8.91 -19.13
CA ASP A 192 6.49 -9.25 -18.25
C ASP A 192 7.37 -8.01 -17.88
N GLY A 193 7.85 -7.28 -18.88
CA GLY A 193 8.41 -5.93 -18.71
C GLY A 193 9.77 -5.73 -19.38
N MET A 194 10.25 -4.48 -19.33
CA MET A 194 11.32 -3.94 -20.19
C MET A 194 12.70 -4.61 -20.09
N GLN A 195 12.93 -5.56 -19.16
CA GLN A 195 14.15 -6.37 -19.14
C GLN A 195 14.05 -7.63 -20.03
N ILE A 196 12.85 -8.19 -20.19
CA ILE A 196 12.61 -9.46 -20.90
C ILE A 196 11.89 -9.24 -22.23
N ALA A 197 10.91 -8.32 -22.28
CA ALA A 197 10.13 -8.06 -23.49
C ALA A 197 9.68 -6.58 -23.60
N PRO A 198 9.26 -6.12 -24.80
CA PRO A 198 8.87 -4.74 -25.02
C PRO A 198 7.61 -4.39 -24.25
N MET A 199 7.55 -3.21 -23.63
CA MET A 199 6.36 -2.76 -22.90
C MET A 199 5.16 -2.41 -23.81
N ASN A 200 5.29 -2.60 -25.13
CA ASN A 200 4.24 -2.33 -26.12
C ASN A 200 3.24 -3.51 -26.14
N PRO A 201 1.99 -3.34 -25.65
CA PRO A 201 1.04 -4.45 -25.55
C PRO A 201 0.64 -5.02 -26.90
N TRP A 202 0.68 -4.21 -27.97
CA TRP A 202 0.27 -4.63 -29.32
C TRP A 202 1.12 -5.79 -29.87
N ILE A 203 2.40 -5.87 -29.48
CA ILE A 203 3.30 -6.96 -29.89
C ILE A 203 2.86 -8.30 -29.26
N HIS A 204 2.51 -8.27 -27.98
CA HIS A 204 2.03 -9.45 -27.26
C HIS A 204 0.62 -9.86 -27.70
N MET A 205 -0.24 -8.89 -28.01
CA MET A 205 -1.57 -9.12 -28.60
C MET A 205 -1.45 -9.74 -30.00
N TYR A 206 -0.49 -9.30 -30.82
CA TYR A 206 -0.20 -9.91 -32.12
C TYR A 206 0.23 -11.38 -31.94
N TYR A 207 1.13 -11.67 -31.00
CA TYR A 207 1.52 -13.04 -30.71
C TYR A 207 0.35 -13.93 -30.24
N ALA A 208 -0.49 -13.44 -29.32
CA ALA A 208 -1.65 -14.19 -28.84
C ALA A 208 -2.74 -14.41 -29.90
N THR A 209 -2.86 -13.50 -30.86
CA THR A 209 -3.89 -13.59 -31.93
C THR A 209 -3.41 -14.34 -33.18
N THR A 210 -2.10 -14.50 -33.38
CA THR A 210 -1.53 -15.20 -34.56
C THR A 210 -0.78 -16.48 -34.23
N GLY A 211 -0.18 -16.58 -33.03
CA GLY A 211 0.77 -17.63 -32.65
C GLY A 211 2.17 -17.48 -33.28
N LEU A 212 2.42 -16.40 -34.04
CA LEU A 212 3.65 -16.16 -34.80
C LEU A 212 4.70 -15.40 -33.96
N ASN A 213 5.94 -15.88 -33.97
CA ASN A 213 7.06 -15.12 -33.41
C ASN A 213 7.55 -14.00 -34.36
N ALA A 214 8.52 -13.21 -33.90
CA ALA A 214 9.10 -12.09 -34.65
C ALA A 214 9.80 -12.48 -35.98
N ARG A 215 9.99 -13.78 -36.25
CA ARG A 215 10.53 -14.31 -37.51
C ARG A 215 9.44 -14.88 -38.44
N GLY A 216 8.16 -14.69 -38.09
CA GLY A 216 7.02 -15.23 -38.85
C GLY A 216 6.82 -16.74 -38.67
N VAL A 217 7.48 -17.38 -37.69
CA VAL A 217 7.34 -18.81 -37.42
C VAL A 217 6.17 -19.04 -36.48
N LEU A 218 5.26 -19.95 -36.85
CA LEU A 218 4.16 -20.39 -35.99
C LEU A 218 4.70 -21.28 -34.86
N ILE A 219 4.67 -20.76 -33.64
CA ILE A 219 5.17 -21.46 -32.43
C ILE A 219 4.10 -21.70 -31.37
N ASN A 220 2.89 -21.13 -31.55
CA ASN A 220 1.74 -21.26 -30.64
C ASN A 220 0.47 -21.68 -31.41
N GLY A 221 0.62 -22.64 -32.33
CA GLY A 221 -0.49 -23.14 -33.17
C GLY A 221 -1.61 -23.77 -32.35
N GLY A 222 -2.86 -23.55 -32.77
CA GLY A 222 -4.06 -24.03 -32.06
C GLY A 222 -4.36 -23.28 -30.76
N GLN A 223 -3.52 -22.34 -30.35
CA GLN A 223 -3.65 -21.59 -29.09
C GLN A 223 -4.00 -20.11 -29.31
N GLN A 224 -4.48 -19.73 -30.50
CA GLN A 224 -4.83 -18.35 -30.83
C GLN A 224 -6.16 -17.90 -30.18
N VAL A 225 -6.18 -16.64 -29.77
CA VAL A 225 -7.37 -15.93 -29.27
C VAL A 225 -7.79 -14.79 -30.19
N SER A 226 -9.05 -14.37 -30.13
CA SER A 226 -9.55 -13.21 -30.88
C SER A 226 -8.97 -11.90 -30.35
N ARG A 227 -9.06 -10.84 -31.18
CA ARG A 227 -8.64 -9.49 -30.78
C ARG A 227 -9.45 -8.99 -29.58
N GLN A 228 -10.73 -9.32 -29.49
CA GLN A 228 -11.63 -8.98 -28.41
C GLN A 228 -11.24 -9.67 -27.10
N GLU A 229 -10.95 -10.97 -27.14
CA GLU A 229 -10.50 -11.73 -25.97
C GLU A 229 -9.17 -11.18 -25.42
N VAL A 230 -8.16 -10.96 -26.28
CA VAL A 230 -6.86 -10.45 -25.80
C VAL A 230 -6.92 -9.00 -25.32
N LEU A 231 -7.78 -8.16 -25.92
CA LEU A 231 -8.07 -6.83 -25.37
C LEU A 231 -8.69 -6.92 -23.97
N SER A 232 -9.61 -7.87 -23.73
CA SER A 232 -10.21 -8.12 -22.42
C SER A 232 -9.16 -8.54 -21.38
N LEU A 233 -8.28 -9.48 -21.73
CA LEU A 233 -7.18 -9.95 -20.89
C LEU A 233 -6.25 -8.82 -20.44
N TYR A 234 -5.91 -7.88 -21.34
CA TYR A 234 -5.06 -6.73 -21.01
C TYR A 234 -5.78 -5.61 -20.23
N THR A 235 -7.12 -5.60 -20.20
CA THR A 235 -7.91 -4.47 -19.68
C THR A 235 -8.81 -4.89 -18.50
N ARG A 236 -10.06 -5.29 -18.76
CA ARG A 236 -11.06 -5.62 -17.72
C ARG A 236 -10.56 -6.72 -16.79
N GLN A 237 -9.98 -7.78 -17.32
CA GLN A 237 -9.56 -8.93 -16.50
C GLN A 237 -8.35 -8.59 -15.62
N ASN A 238 -7.48 -7.67 -16.05
CA ASN A 238 -6.39 -7.17 -15.22
C ASN A 238 -6.88 -6.31 -14.03
N GLY A 239 -7.99 -5.57 -14.16
CA GLY A 239 -8.56 -4.77 -13.07
C GLY A 239 -8.84 -5.61 -11.81
N TRP A 240 -9.32 -6.84 -12.01
CA TRP A 240 -9.57 -7.82 -10.94
C TRP A 240 -8.28 -8.24 -10.19
N PHE A 241 -7.16 -8.47 -10.89
CA PHE A 241 -5.90 -8.74 -10.20
C PHE A 241 -5.43 -7.55 -9.36
N LEU A 242 -5.70 -6.33 -9.80
CA LEU A 242 -5.32 -5.13 -9.05
C LEU A 242 -6.23 -4.82 -7.86
N ARG A 243 -7.38 -5.53 -7.73
CA ARG A 243 -8.50 -5.23 -6.81
C ARG A 243 -9.13 -3.86 -7.07
N GLU A 244 -9.16 -3.50 -8.34
CA GLU A 244 -9.60 -2.21 -8.87
C GLU A 244 -10.58 -2.41 -10.04
N GLU A 245 -11.29 -3.55 -10.07
CA GLU A 245 -12.32 -3.87 -11.07
C GLU A 245 -13.46 -2.84 -11.13
N ASP A 246 -13.79 -2.20 -10.02
CA ASP A 246 -14.77 -1.11 -9.93
C ASP A 246 -14.20 0.27 -10.30
N GLU A 247 -12.87 0.39 -10.43
CA GLU A 247 -12.17 1.65 -10.72
C GLU A 247 -11.56 1.69 -12.14
N LEU A 248 -11.19 0.53 -12.69
CA LEU A 248 -10.34 0.37 -13.87
C LEU A 248 -10.82 -0.76 -14.80
N GLY A 249 -10.22 -0.83 -16.00
CA GLY A 249 -10.36 -1.96 -16.92
C GLY A 249 -11.44 -1.80 -18.00
N THR A 250 -12.48 -0.98 -17.76
CA THR A 250 -13.55 -0.66 -18.73
C THR A 250 -13.79 0.85 -18.81
N ILE A 251 -14.55 1.29 -19.82
CA ILE A 251 -14.96 2.69 -20.01
C ILE A 251 -16.45 2.78 -19.69
N GLU A 252 -16.76 2.92 -18.40
CA GLU A 252 -18.12 2.94 -17.85
C GLU A 252 -18.27 4.14 -16.90
N PRO A 253 -19.49 4.73 -16.76
CA PRO A 253 -19.74 5.78 -15.78
C PRO A 253 -19.32 5.35 -14.37
N GLY A 254 -18.61 6.24 -13.66
CA GLY A 254 -18.05 5.96 -12.32
C GLY A 254 -16.60 5.45 -12.32
N LYS A 255 -16.10 4.87 -13.42
CA LYS A 255 -14.71 4.39 -13.51
C LYS A 255 -13.73 5.49 -13.91
N LEU A 256 -12.45 5.30 -13.58
CA LEU A 256 -11.39 6.28 -13.80
C LEU A 256 -11.09 6.44 -15.30
N ALA A 257 -11.60 7.52 -15.88
CA ALA A 257 -11.37 7.88 -17.28
C ALA A 257 -9.87 7.96 -17.62
N ARG A 258 -9.36 6.94 -18.32
CA ARG A 258 -7.96 6.86 -18.76
C ARG A 258 -7.68 7.75 -19.98
N ARG A 259 -7.88 9.07 -19.84
CA ARG A 259 -7.45 10.04 -20.86
C ARG A 259 -5.92 10.07 -20.93
N PRO A 260 -5.31 9.90 -22.12
CA PRO A 260 -3.88 10.19 -22.29
C PRO A 260 -3.61 11.65 -21.91
N ARG A 261 -2.60 11.91 -21.08
CA ARG A 261 -2.17 13.28 -20.76
C ARG A 261 -1.01 13.68 -21.69
N GLY A 262 -1.08 14.90 -22.24
CA GLY A 262 0.05 15.50 -22.96
C GLY A 262 0.37 14.88 -24.32
N PRO A 263 1.61 14.42 -24.60
CA PRO A 263 2.10 14.12 -25.96
C PRO A 263 1.24 13.17 -26.79
N GLN A 264 0.57 12.20 -26.14
CA GLN A 264 -0.29 11.24 -26.82
C GLN A 264 -1.57 11.88 -27.41
N GLN A 265 -2.06 12.99 -26.85
CA GLN A 265 -3.12 13.79 -27.51
C GLN A 265 -2.60 14.51 -28.75
N ARG A 266 -1.32 14.91 -28.78
CA ARG A 266 -0.68 15.46 -29.97
C ARG A 266 -0.44 14.40 -31.05
N LEU A 267 -0.16 13.14 -30.67
CA LEU A 267 -0.08 12.02 -31.61
C LEU A 267 -1.44 11.67 -32.21
N LEU A 268 -2.52 11.65 -31.43
CA LEU A 268 -3.88 11.45 -31.97
C LEU A 268 -4.30 12.61 -32.89
N ARG A 269 -4.04 13.86 -32.51
CA ARG A 269 -4.27 15.03 -33.39
C ARG A 269 -3.30 15.15 -34.57
N ARG A 270 -2.17 14.42 -34.55
CA ARG A 270 -1.26 14.26 -35.69
C ARG A 270 -1.71 13.10 -36.59
N ALA A 271 -2.35 12.05 -36.08
CA ALA A 271 -2.96 11.03 -36.95
C ALA A 271 -4.13 11.63 -37.78
N GLU A 272 -4.73 12.72 -37.31
CA GLU A 272 -5.73 13.53 -38.03
C GLU A 272 -5.12 14.53 -39.05
N ARG A 273 -3.79 14.63 -39.19
CA ARG A 273 -3.12 15.53 -40.14
C ARG A 273 -2.02 14.81 -40.91
N GLY A 274 -1.98 15.00 -42.23
CA GLY A 274 -1.15 14.22 -43.15
C GLY A 274 0.33 14.12 -42.81
N LEU A 275 0.95 13.07 -43.36
CA LEU A 275 2.36 12.73 -43.24
C LEU A 275 3.28 13.89 -43.65
N GLU A 276 4.24 14.23 -42.80
CA GLU A 276 5.46 14.95 -43.18
C GLU A 276 6.61 14.46 -42.28
N GLU A 277 7.84 14.56 -42.80
CA GLU A 277 8.91 13.58 -42.55
C GLU A 277 9.69 13.73 -41.23
N ASP A 278 10.50 12.70 -40.95
CA ASP A 278 11.34 12.52 -39.77
C ASP A 278 12.80 12.97 -40.03
N PRO A 279 13.26 14.09 -39.42
CA PRO A 279 14.67 14.43 -39.38
C PRO A 279 15.27 14.04 -38.03
N LEU A 280 15.98 12.90 -37.98
CA LEU A 280 17.36 12.74 -37.47
C LEU A 280 17.70 11.26 -37.24
N GLY A 281 18.55 10.72 -38.11
CA GLY A 281 19.04 9.34 -38.01
C GLY A 281 20.18 9.12 -37.02
N ALA A 282 20.26 7.87 -36.55
CA ALA A 282 21.43 7.12 -36.07
C ALA A 282 22.52 7.79 -35.20
N ASP A 283 22.70 7.27 -33.97
CA ASP A 283 24.05 6.95 -33.47
C ASP A 283 24.06 5.67 -32.61
N ARG A 284 25.26 5.08 -32.44
CA ARG A 284 25.51 3.67 -32.10
C ARG A 284 25.90 3.44 -30.62
N GLY A 285 25.24 2.46 -30.01
CA GLY A 285 25.83 1.42 -29.16
C GLY A 285 26.80 1.78 -28.01
N ARG A 286 26.36 1.55 -26.76
CA ARG A 286 27.24 1.18 -25.64
C ARG A 286 26.70 -0.02 -24.85
N ARG A 287 27.50 -1.09 -24.76
CA ARG A 287 27.23 -2.29 -23.94
C ARG A 287 27.41 -1.98 -22.44
N GLN A 288 26.50 -2.45 -21.59
CA GLN A 288 26.70 -2.46 -20.13
C GLN A 288 27.10 -3.86 -19.63
N ARG A 289 28.07 -3.92 -18.70
CA ARG A 289 28.44 -5.15 -17.96
C ARG A 289 27.96 -5.05 -16.51
N ARG A 290 27.54 -6.20 -15.94
CA ARG A 290 27.03 -6.33 -14.55
C ARG A 290 28.10 -5.97 -13.49
N PRO A 291 27.73 -5.35 -12.35
CA PRO A 291 28.65 -5.10 -11.24
C PRO A 291 28.72 -6.27 -10.24
N ARG A 292 29.94 -6.65 -9.83
CA ARG A 292 30.20 -7.40 -8.59
C ARG A 292 30.37 -6.43 -7.41
N ARG A 293 30.08 -6.87 -6.18
CA ARG A 293 30.35 -6.09 -4.95
C ARG A 293 31.83 -5.68 -4.88
N ARG A 294 32.11 -4.39 -4.67
CA ARG A 294 33.45 -3.83 -4.40
C ARG A 294 33.36 -2.83 -3.23
N ARG A 295 34.42 -2.75 -2.41
CA ARG A 295 34.63 -1.65 -1.46
C ARG A 295 34.63 -0.31 -2.22
N ALA A 296 34.23 0.77 -1.54
CA ALA A 296 34.20 2.11 -2.15
C ALA A 296 35.60 2.53 -2.61
N GLY A 297 35.72 3.00 -3.86
CA GLY A 297 36.97 3.55 -4.39
C GLY A 297 37.24 4.98 -3.88
N PRO A 298 38.46 5.51 -4.06
CA PRO A 298 38.89 6.79 -3.46
C PRO A 298 37.95 7.97 -3.72
N ALA A 299 37.43 8.11 -4.95
CA ALA A 299 36.50 9.17 -5.31
C ALA A 299 35.19 9.15 -4.48
N ARG A 300 34.69 7.96 -4.11
CA ARG A 300 33.50 7.81 -3.27
C ARG A 300 33.76 8.13 -1.79
N VAL A 301 34.98 7.91 -1.32
CA VAL A 301 35.39 8.32 0.04
C VAL A 301 35.44 9.84 0.14
N MET A 302 35.97 10.51 -0.88
CA MET A 302 36.01 11.97 -0.97
C MET A 302 34.60 12.60 -1.05
N GLU A 303 33.69 12.02 -1.86
CA GLU A 303 32.29 12.44 -1.95
C GLU A 303 31.54 12.32 -0.60
N ALA A 304 31.75 11.21 0.13
CA ALA A 304 31.19 11.03 1.47
C ALA A 304 31.76 12.05 2.50
N SER A 305 33.06 12.37 2.41
CA SER A 305 33.69 13.36 3.29
C SER A 305 33.06 14.75 3.13
N PHE A 306 32.87 15.21 1.90
CA PHE A 306 32.27 16.52 1.62
C PHE A 306 30.85 16.62 2.22
N LEU A 307 30.02 15.60 2.02
CA LEU A 307 28.66 15.54 2.59
C LEU A 307 28.67 15.50 4.12
N LEU A 308 29.62 14.78 4.74
CA LEU A 308 29.78 14.78 6.19
C LEU A 308 30.24 16.13 6.74
N ASP A 309 31.13 16.83 6.06
CA ASP A 309 31.62 18.14 6.50
C ASP A 309 30.56 19.23 6.32
N GLU A 310 29.76 19.18 5.26
CA GLU A 310 28.56 20.02 5.12
C GLU A 310 27.52 19.72 6.21
N TYR A 311 27.20 18.44 6.44
CA TYR A 311 26.31 18.01 7.52
C TYR A 311 26.81 18.53 8.88
N ARG A 312 28.09 18.35 9.20
CA ARG A 312 28.73 18.82 10.43
C ARG A 312 28.68 20.34 10.53
N ALA A 313 28.91 21.09 9.45
CA ALA A 313 28.84 22.54 9.43
C ALA A 313 27.43 23.06 9.72
N ARG A 314 26.43 22.57 8.98
CA ARG A 314 25.01 22.89 9.19
C ARG A 314 24.58 22.53 10.63
N LEU A 315 24.97 21.35 11.13
CA LEU A 315 24.62 20.91 12.48
C LEU A 315 25.31 21.75 13.58
N ARG A 316 26.57 22.16 13.40
CA ARG A 316 27.26 23.08 14.33
C ARG A 316 26.55 24.42 14.44
N ALA A 317 26.06 24.98 13.33
CA ALA A 317 25.24 26.19 13.34
C ALA A 317 23.91 25.98 14.09
N LEU A 318 23.24 24.85 13.83
CA LEU A 318 21.95 24.52 14.45
C LEU A 318 22.04 24.23 15.95
N LYS A 319 23.13 23.62 16.44
CA LYS A 319 23.38 23.39 17.87
C LYS A 319 23.40 24.71 18.71
N ARG A 320 23.63 25.86 18.08
CA ARG A 320 23.64 27.19 18.72
C ARG A 320 22.29 27.93 18.67
N ARG A 321 21.35 27.52 17.80
CA ARG A 321 20.06 28.22 17.63
C ARG A 321 19.09 27.92 18.77
N ARG A 322 18.27 28.91 19.15
CA ARG A 322 17.22 28.77 20.19
C ARG A 322 15.78 28.85 19.65
N SER A 323 15.60 29.28 18.41
CA SER A 323 14.29 29.45 17.77
C SER A 323 14.34 29.09 16.28
N LEU A 324 13.16 28.76 15.74
CA LEU A 324 12.88 28.50 14.33
C LEU A 324 12.06 29.66 13.77
N ARG A 325 12.24 29.96 12.49
CA ARG A 325 11.38 30.85 11.71
C ARG A 325 10.28 30.04 11.03
N ASP A 326 9.25 30.71 10.53
CA ASP A 326 8.26 30.06 9.69
C ASP A 326 8.93 29.43 8.44
N GLY A 327 8.33 28.37 7.91
CA GLY A 327 8.86 27.59 6.78
C GLY A 327 10.05 26.67 7.11
N GLU A 328 10.93 27.03 8.06
CA GLU A 328 12.14 26.25 8.38
C GLU A 328 11.82 24.82 8.84
N ASN A 329 12.63 23.83 8.41
CA ASN A 329 12.63 22.47 8.97
C ASN A 329 14.03 21.84 8.90
N PRO A 330 14.99 22.37 9.70
CA PRO A 330 16.39 21.94 9.64
C PRO A 330 16.62 20.45 9.92
N TYR A 331 15.72 19.76 10.63
CA TYR A 331 15.82 18.30 10.80
C TYR A 331 15.57 17.59 9.47
N LEU A 332 14.48 17.93 8.79
CA LEU A 332 14.14 17.36 7.49
C LEU A 332 15.18 17.73 6.43
N GLU A 333 15.73 18.95 6.46
CA GLU A 333 16.82 19.40 5.58
C GLU A 333 18.10 18.55 5.79
N LEU A 334 18.57 18.42 7.03
CA LEU A 334 19.76 17.61 7.34
C LEU A 334 19.57 16.13 7.00
N MET A 335 18.38 15.58 7.27
CA MET A 335 18.07 14.19 6.89
C MET A 335 17.99 14.02 5.38
N THR A 336 17.48 15.02 4.65
CA THR A 336 17.43 15.00 3.19
C THR A 336 18.84 15.07 2.60
N LEU A 337 19.73 15.90 3.14
CA LEU A 337 21.15 15.95 2.74
C LEU A 337 21.84 14.58 2.87
N LEU A 338 21.66 13.90 4.01
CA LEU A 338 22.27 12.59 4.27
C LEU A 338 21.68 11.47 3.40
N VAL A 339 20.37 11.49 3.14
CA VAL A 339 19.66 10.42 2.40
C VAL A 339 19.66 10.64 0.88
N ALA A 340 19.93 11.86 0.41
CA ALA A 340 20.13 12.15 -1.02
C ALA A 340 21.46 11.63 -1.57
N ALA A 341 22.37 11.18 -0.71
CA ALA A 341 23.66 10.62 -1.11
C ALA A 341 23.52 9.33 -1.94
N PRO A 342 24.44 9.06 -2.89
CA PRO A 342 24.45 7.80 -3.63
C PRO A 342 24.44 6.57 -2.72
N SER A 343 23.63 5.56 -3.07
CA SER A 343 23.40 4.34 -2.27
C SER A 343 24.67 3.51 -1.95
N GLY A 344 25.79 3.80 -2.62
CA GLY A 344 27.10 3.23 -2.29
C GLY A 344 27.82 3.88 -1.10
N LEU A 345 27.26 4.94 -0.51
CA LEU A 345 27.88 5.73 0.57
C LEU A 345 27.27 5.53 1.96
N SER A 346 26.14 4.83 2.10
CA SER A 346 25.40 4.72 3.38
C SER A 346 26.24 4.22 4.56
N ALA A 347 27.23 3.35 4.30
CA ALA A 347 28.19 2.90 5.32
C ALA A 347 29.24 3.97 5.66
N ALA A 348 29.74 4.71 4.66
CA ALA A 348 30.71 5.78 4.85
C ALA A 348 30.11 7.04 5.50
N LEU A 349 28.79 7.23 5.39
CA LEU A 349 28.03 8.32 6.02
C LEU A 349 27.50 7.97 7.43
N GLU A 350 27.71 6.72 7.89
CA GLU A 350 27.30 6.24 9.21
C GLU A 350 25.83 6.58 9.54
N LEU A 351 24.88 6.24 8.66
CA LEU A 351 23.52 6.80 8.71
C LEU A 351 22.77 6.55 10.03
N ALA A 352 22.99 5.43 10.74
CA ALA A 352 22.48 5.25 12.12
C ALA A 352 23.11 6.23 13.12
N GLU A 353 24.41 6.49 12.94
CA GLU A 353 25.20 7.42 13.73
C GLU A 353 24.50 8.77 13.77
N ARG A 354 24.33 9.30 12.56
CA ARG A 354 23.69 10.59 12.28
C ARG A 354 22.19 10.57 12.62
N ARG A 355 21.46 9.49 12.34
CA ARG A 355 20.03 9.38 12.72
C ARG A 355 19.81 9.42 14.23
N ARG A 356 20.69 8.79 15.02
CA ARG A 356 20.66 8.83 16.50
C ARG A 356 21.09 10.21 17.02
N GLU A 357 22.13 10.81 16.44
CA GLU A 357 22.55 12.18 16.77
C GLU A 357 21.40 13.19 16.55
N LEU A 358 20.72 13.11 15.40
CA LEU A 358 19.61 14.01 15.08
C LEU A 358 18.36 13.72 15.91
N ALA A 359 18.00 12.44 16.17
CA ALA A 359 16.90 12.11 17.06
C ALA A 359 17.08 12.75 18.45
N SER A 360 18.31 12.66 18.98
CA SER A 360 18.71 13.23 20.25
C SER A 360 18.61 14.75 20.30
N LEU A 361 18.86 15.45 19.17
CA LEU A 361 18.83 16.92 19.06
C LEU A 361 17.48 17.53 18.64
N PHE A 362 16.58 16.75 18.05
CA PHE A 362 15.35 17.23 17.42
C PHE A 362 14.11 16.49 17.94
N SER A 363 13.84 15.29 17.45
CA SER A 363 12.70 14.46 17.82
C SER A 363 12.88 13.04 17.27
N TRP A 364 12.22 12.04 17.85
CA TRP A 364 12.28 10.68 17.30
C TRP A 364 11.54 10.54 15.97
N ALA A 365 10.36 11.14 15.85
CA ALA A 365 9.67 11.32 14.58
C ALA A 365 10.22 12.54 13.80
N ILE A 366 10.40 12.42 12.49
CA ILE A 366 10.78 13.53 11.60
C ILE A 366 9.51 14.28 11.15
N PRO A 367 9.33 15.57 11.47
CA PRO A 367 8.21 16.37 10.99
C PRO A 367 8.31 16.61 9.47
N ASN A 368 7.18 16.52 8.77
CA ASN A 368 7.05 16.98 7.38
C ASN A 368 5.91 18.03 7.28
N ALA A 369 5.84 18.76 6.17
CA ALA A 369 4.84 19.82 5.97
C ALA A 369 3.41 19.31 6.20
N ARG A 370 3.07 18.14 5.63
CA ARG A 370 1.73 17.57 5.73
C ARG A 370 1.33 17.21 7.17
N ALA A 371 2.26 16.71 7.97
CA ALA A 371 2.02 16.41 9.39
C ALA A 371 1.79 17.68 10.20
N LEU A 372 2.51 18.77 9.89
CA LEU A 372 2.35 20.07 10.53
C LEU A 372 1.05 20.76 10.12
N GLU A 373 0.63 20.67 8.86
CA GLU A 373 -0.69 21.11 8.37
C GLU A 373 -1.83 20.40 9.12
N VAL A 374 -1.73 19.07 9.25
CA VAL A 374 -2.70 18.26 10.01
C VAL A 374 -2.79 18.73 11.45
N LEU A 375 -1.65 18.88 12.14
CA LEU A 375 -1.64 19.35 13.53
C LEU A 375 -2.23 20.77 13.64
N ALA A 376 -1.87 21.68 12.74
CA ALA A 376 -2.41 23.05 12.71
C ALA A 376 -3.94 23.07 12.56
N ALA A 377 -4.51 22.21 11.70
CA ALA A 377 -5.96 22.10 11.48
C ALA A 377 -6.75 21.58 12.71
N HIS A 378 -6.07 21.01 13.71
CA HIS A 378 -6.67 20.48 14.94
C HIS A 378 -6.29 21.28 16.20
N ALA A 379 -5.73 22.49 16.03
CA ALA A 379 -5.42 23.40 17.13
C ALA A 379 -6.69 23.90 17.87
N PRO A 380 -6.61 24.24 19.17
CA PRO A 380 -5.40 24.34 20.00
C PRO A 380 -4.87 22.96 20.46
N LEU A 381 -3.54 22.84 20.53
CA LEU A 381 -2.85 21.56 20.74
C LEU A 381 -2.25 21.42 22.15
N LEU A 382 -2.09 20.17 22.58
CA LEU A 382 -1.36 19.74 23.77
C LEU A 382 -0.37 18.62 23.40
N GLU A 383 0.92 18.95 23.23
CA GLU A 383 1.99 17.95 23.05
C GLU A 383 2.44 17.41 24.42
N CYS A 384 2.25 16.12 24.64
CA CYS A 384 2.69 15.40 25.84
C CYS A 384 3.85 14.46 25.52
N GLY A 385 4.92 14.50 26.34
CA GLY A 385 6.18 13.82 26.04
C GLY A 385 6.99 14.55 24.97
N ALA A 386 6.99 15.88 25.01
CA ALA A 386 7.54 16.72 23.95
C ALA A 386 9.06 16.57 23.73
N GLY A 387 9.81 15.99 24.68
CA GLY A 387 11.26 15.82 24.57
C GLY A 387 11.98 17.15 24.36
N MET A 388 12.66 17.31 23.22
CA MET A 388 13.30 18.57 22.81
C MET A 388 12.32 19.65 22.30
N GLY A 389 11.03 19.35 22.19
CA GLY A 389 9.95 20.29 21.82
C GLY A 389 9.95 20.72 20.36
N TYR A 390 10.55 19.94 19.46
CA TYR A 390 10.78 20.35 18.07
C TYR A 390 9.49 20.47 17.25
N TRP A 391 8.52 19.57 17.44
CA TRP A 391 7.19 19.68 16.81
C TRP A 391 6.47 20.95 17.28
N SER A 392 6.37 21.17 18.59
CA SER A 392 5.83 22.43 19.13
C SER A 392 6.56 23.68 18.65
N ALA A 393 7.88 23.64 18.47
CA ALA A 393 8.65 24.77 17.94
C ALA A 393 8.28 25.11 16.49
N LEU A 394 8.15 24.09 15.64
CA LEU A 394 7.73 24.23 14.24
C LEU A 394 6.29 24.74 14.11
N LEU A 395 5.41 24.29 15.02
CA LEU A 395 4.00 24.70 15.07
C LEU A 395 3.87 26.16 15.56
N ARG A 396 4.58 26.54 16.64
CA ARG A 396 4.61 27.94 17.13
C ARG A 396 5.20 28.90 16.10
N ALA A 397 6.20 28.48 15.33
CA ALA A 397 6.74 29.28 14.23
C ALA A 397 5.71 29.54 13.11
N ARG A 398 4.69 28.69 12.98
CA ARG A 398 3.54 28.82 12.07
C ARG A 398 2.32 29.50 12.71
N GLY A 399 2.49 30.12 13.89
CA GLY A 399 1.40 30.76 14.63
C GLY A 399 0.39 29.80 15.29
N VAL A 400 0.67 28.49 15.35
CA VAL A 400 -0.23 27.50 15.93
C VAL A 400 -0.15 27.51 17.45
N ASP A 401 -1.30 27.61 18.12
CA ASP A 401 -1.40 27.45 19.57
C ASP A 401 -1.14 25.99 19.98
N VAL A 402 -0.01 25.77 20.65
CA VAL A 402 0.39 24.48 21.22
C VAL A 402 1.05 24.66 22.58
N LEU A 403 0.61 23.85 23.56
CA LEU A 403 1.28 23.69 24.85
C LEU A 403 2.13 22.42 24.84
N ALA A 404 3.41 22.55 25.20
CA ALA A 404 4.36 21.46 25.26
C ALA A 404 4.65 21.06 26.72
N TYR A 405 4.49 19.78 27.03
CA TYR A 405 4.74 19.21 28.36
C TYR A 405 5.65 17.99 28.28
N ASP A 406 6.56 17.89 29.25
CA ASP A 406 7.42 16.72 29.44
C ASP A 406 7.73 16.54 30.93
N ALA A 407 7.87 15.29 31.39
CA ALA A 407 8.20 15.01 32.79
C ALA A 407 9.68 15.32 33.10
N ALA A 408 10.57 15.10 32.14
CA ALA A 408 12.01 15.30 32.21
C ALA A 408 12.50 15.99 30.93
N PRO A 409 12.09 17.26 30.69
CA PRO A 409 12.55 18.00 29.51
C PRO A 409 14.08 18.04 29.49
N PRO A 410 14.73 17.80 28.34
CA PRO A 410 16.19 17.84 28.24
C PRO A 410 16.71 19.25 28.53
N GLY A 411 17.91 19.36 29.09
CA GLY A 411 18.57 20.63 29.35
C GLY A 411 19.87 20.42 30.14
N ARG A 412 20.68 21.47 30.31
CA ARG A 412 22.02 21.36 30.93
C ARG A 412 22.08 20.64 32.29
N SER A 413 21.03 20.74 33.10
CA SER A 413 20.91 20.11 34.42
C SER A 413 19.92 18.94 34.48
N SER A 414 19.36 18.51 33.34
CA SER A 414 18.22 17.60 33.26
C SER A 414 18.53 16.44 32.30
N LYS A 415 18.87 15.28 32.86
CA LYS A 415 19.17 14.07 32.06
C LYS A 415 17.86 13.48 31.50
N ASN A 416 17.75 13.43 30.17
CA ASN A 416 16.70 12.70 29.47
C ASN A 416 17.33 11.47 28.78
N ALA A 417 16.78 10.27 29.00
CA ALA A 417 17.35 9.02 28.48
C ALA A 417 17.38 8.93 26.94
N TYR A 418 16.49 9.67 26.27
CA TYR A 418 16.25 9.66 24.83
C TYR A 418 16.90 10.84 24.11
N HIS A 419 17.16 11.94 24.81
CA HIS A 419 17.75 13.19 24.30
C HIS A 419 19.02 13.52 25.07
N ARG A 420 20.12 12.85 24.70
CA ARG A 420 21.41 12.87 25.40
C ARG A 420 22.37 13.96 24.90
N ALA A 421 22.03 14.68 23.84
CA ALA A 421 22.89 15.70 23.26
C ALA A 421 22.81 17.02 24.04
N ALA A 422 23.98 17.63 24.33
CA ALA A 422 24.08 18.81 25.18
C ALA A 422 23.49 20.07 24.51
N ARG A 423 22.20 20.33 24.73
CA ARG A 423 21.47 21.48 24.19
C ARG A 423 20.19 21.78 25.00
N GLU A 424 19.77 23.05 25.01
CA GLU A 424 18.47 23.50 25.53
C GLU A 424 17.32 23.29 24.53
N PRO A 425 16.07 23.01 24.97
CA PRO A 425 14.93 22.75 24.10
C PRO A 425 14.66 23.80 23.02
N TRP A 426 14.03 23.39 21.92
CA TRP A 426 13.68 24.27 20.78
C TRP A 426 12.60 25.30 21.09
N THR A 427 11.88 25.13 22.21
CA THR A 427 10.80 26.01 22.63
C THR A 427 10.53 25.83 24.13
N LYS A 428 9.67 26.67 24.72
CA LYS A 428 9.26 26.52 26.12
C LYS A 428 8.48 25.22 26.33
N ILE A 429 9.01 24.34 27.17
CA ILE A 429 8.36 23.10 27.62
C ILE A 429 8.08 23.23 29.12
N HIS A 430 6.88 22.85 29.53
CA HIS A 430 6.49 22.85 30.94
C HIS A 430 6.86 21.50 31.57
N ARG A 431 7.65 21.53 32.65
CA ARG A 431 8.02 20.32 33.39
C ARG A 431 6.82 19.81 34.21
N LEU A 432 6.13 18.79 33.69
CA LEU A 432 4.99 18.12 34.33
C LEU A 432 4.75 16.77 33.67
N SER A 433 4.22 15.78 34.40
CA SER A 433 3.88 14.50 33.77
C SER A 433 2.74 14.65 32.76
N SER A 434 2.85 13.91 31.65
CA SER A 434 1.84 13.85 30.59
C SER A 434 0.43 13.56 31.11
N VAL A 435 0.32 12.69 32.12
CA VAL A 435 -0.94 12.35 32.80
C VAL A 435 -1.60 13.56 33.47
N ILE A 436 -0.84 14.43 34.13
CA ILE A 436 -1.39 15.64 34.78
C ILE A 436 -1.69 16.71 33.73
N ALA A 437 -0.82 16.87 32.72
CA ALA A 437 -1.04 17.80 31.61
C ALA A 437 -2.35 17.49 30.86
N ALA A 438 -2.58 16.21 30.51
CA ALA A 438 -3.80 15.75 29.83
C ALA A 438 -5.08 15.84 30.68
N ARG A 439 -4.98 15.94 32.01
CA ARG A 439 -6.13 16.24 32.89
C ARG A 439 -6.45 17.73 32.94
N ARG A 440 -5.43 18.59 32.89
CA ARG A 440 -5.58 20.06 32.98
C ARG A 440 -6.13 20.67 31.70
N HIS A 441 -5.68 20.16 30.55
CA HIS A 441 -5.93 20.73 29.22
C HIS A 441 -6.81 19.81 28.37
N ARG A 442 -8.06 19.58 28.83
CA ARG A 442 -9.02 18.67 28.15
C ARG A 442 -9.68 19.30 26.93
N GLU A 443 -9.64 20.63 26.83
CA GLU A 443 -10.17 21.46 25.75
C GLU A 443 -9.26 21.51 24.52
N ARG A 444 -8.02 21.00 24.63
CA ARG A 444 -7.02 20.95 23.57
C ARG A 444 -6.92 19.57 22.97
N THR A 445 -6.65 19.48 21.67
CA THR A 445 -6.32 18.21 21.01
C THR A 445 -5.04 17.64 21.60
N LEU A 446 -5.11 16.42 22.14
CA LEU A 446 -3.93 15.73 22.66
C LEU A 446 -3.06 15.25 21.49
N VAL A 447 -1.76 15.51 21.57
CA VAL A 447 -0.74 15.03 20.63
C VAL A 447 0.24 14.14 21.39
N LEU A 448 0.37 12.89 20.95
CA LEU A 448 1.36 11.93 21.45
C LEU A 448 2.32 11.56 20.33
N CYS A 449 3.55 12.06 20.41
CA CYS A 449 4.57 11.85 19.39
C CYS A 449 5.65 10.88 19.89
N TRP A 450 5.78 9.75 19.21
CA TRP A 450 6.73 8.68 19.50
C TRP A 450 6.82 8.28 20.99
N PRO A 451 5.69 8.07 21.71
CA PRO A 451 5.75 7.68 23.11
C PRO A 451 6.43 6.31 23.24
N PRO A 452 7.29 6.06 24.24
CA PRO A 452 7.99 4.78 24.38
C PRO A 452 7.05 3.57 24.48
N TYR A 453 7.50 2.41 23.97
CA TYR A 453 6.71 1.17 23.97
C TYR A 453 6.68 0.46 25.35
N ASP A 454 7.66 0.76 26.18
CA ASP A 454 7.88 0.25 27.54
C ASP A 454 7.30 1.17 28.62
N ASP A 455 6.94 2.41 28.27
CA ASP A 455 6.38 3.40 29.20
C ASP A 455 4.85 3.58 29.04
N ASP A 456 4.11 2.93 29.95
CA ASP A 456 2.65 3.10 30.11
C ASP A 456 2.29 4.53 30.58
N ALA A 457 3.15 5.22 31.33
CA ALA A 457 2.92 6.56 31.85
C ALA A 457 3.04 7.65 30.75
N ALA A 458 3.87 7.42 29.74
CA ALA A 458 3.98 8.27 28.55
C ALA A 458 2.87 8.02 27.51
N SER A 459 2.14 6.89 27.58
CA SER A 459 1.17 6.48 26.57
C SER A 459 -0.22 6.14 27.14
N TYR A 460 -0.41 4.93 27.65
CA TYR A 460 -1.72 4.42 28.07
C TYR A 460 -2.34 5.21 29.22
N ALA A 461 -1.54 5.58 30.22
CA ALA A 461 -2.00 6.39 31.35
C ALA A 461 -2.46 7.78 30.90
N VAL A 462 -1.80 8.36 29.89
CA VAL A 462 -2.19 9.65 29.31
C VAL A 462 -3.54 9.53 28.61
N LEU A 463 -3.71 8.51 27.75
CA LEU A 463 -4.99 8.19 27.11
C LEU A 463 -6.11 7.92 28.13
N ARG A 464 -5.81 7.23 29.24
CA ARG A 464 -6.77 6.96 30.32
C ARG A 464 -7.11 8.20 31.16
N ALA A 465 -6.22 9.18 31.22
CA ALA A 465 -6.39 10.42 31.98
C ALA A 465 -7.03 11.54 31.16
N TYR A 466 -6.79 11.57 29.85
CA TYR A 466 -7.36 12.55 28.92
C TYR A 466 -8.89 12.43 28.84
N ARG A 467 -9.56 13.58 28.74
CA ARG A 467 -11.03 13.70 28.72
C ARG A 467 -11.56 14.61 27.60
N GLY A 468 -10.69 15.02 26.68
CA GLY A 468 -11.09 15.72 25.46
C GLY A 468 -11.44 14.78 24.32
N ASP A 469 -11.87 15.37 23.20
CA ASP A 469 -12.49 14.65 22.10
C ASP A 469 -11.49 14.12 21.05
N THR A 470 -10.32 14.74 20.91
CA THR A 470 -9.37 14.44 19.82
C THR A 470 -8.00 14.04 20.34
N LEU A 471 -7.50 12.89 19.88
CA LEU A 471 -6.12 12.44 20.03
C LEU A 471 -5.48 12.29 18.65
N ILE A 472 -4.35 12.95 18.43
CA ILE A 472 -3.44 12.70 17.32
C ILE A 472 -2.24 11.92 17.85
N TYR A 473 -2.00 10.75 17.25
CA TYR A 473 -0.87 9.89 17.58
C TYR A 473 0.09 9.84 16.38
N ILE A 474 1.35 10.20 16.63
CA ILE A 474 2.42 10.21 15.64
C ILE A 474 3.40 9.11 16.05
N GLY A 475 3.27 7.95 15.42
CA GLY A 475 4.08 6.78 15.73
C GLY A 475 3.79 5.65 14.76
N GLU A 476 4.37 4.50 15.04
CA GLU A 476 4.18 3.29 14.24
C GLU A 476 2.80 2.67 14.53
N PRO A 477 2.14 2.07 13.53
CA PRO A 477 1.00 1.19 13.76
C PRO A 477 1.44 -0.09 14.49
N ASP A 478 0.51 -1.03 14.67
CA ASP A 478 0.65 -2.25 15.47
C ASP A 478 2.04 -2.95 15.41
N GLU A 479 2.46 -3.48 16.57
CA GLU A 479 3.76 -4.13 16.84
C GLU A 479 5.04 -3.26 16.75
N GLY A 480 4.94 -1.98 16.34
CA GLY A 480 6.07 -1.03 16.39
C GLY A 480 6.63 -0.68 17.79
N ALA A 481 7.73 0.08 17.79
CA ALA A 481 8.48 0.54 18.97
C ALA A 481 7.88 1.79 19.65
N THR A 482 6.63 2.14 19.35
CA THR A 482 5.93 3.29 19.92
C THR A 482 4.58 2.92 20.52
N GLY A 483 4.29 3.49 21.69
CA GLY A 483 3.09 3.26 22.47
C GLY A 483 3.10 1.91 23.17
N SER A 484 2.69 1.87 24.44
CA SER A 484 2.59 0.60 25.16
C SER A 484 1.61 -0.37 24.51
N VAL A 485 1.74 -1.66 24.83
CA VAL A 485 0.79 -2.68 24.39
C VAL A 485 -0.64 -2.34 24.81
N ARG A 486 -0.82 -1.74 26.00
CA ARG A 486 -2.13 -1.30 26.50
C ARG A 486 -2.64 -0.06 25.76
N PHE A 487 -1.77 0.91 25.45
CA PHE A 487 -2.12 2.08 24.64
C PHE A 487 -2.63 1.66 23.27
N ARG A 488 -1.88 0.80 22.57
CA ARG A 488 -2.24 0.27 21.24
C ARG A 488 -3.54 -0.53 21.28
N ARG A 489 -3.72 -1.42 22.27
CA ARG A 489 -5.00 -2.15 22.46
C ARG A 489 -6.19 -1.21 22.71
N ALA A 490 -6.02 -0.17 23.52
CA ALA A 490 -7.09 0.78 23.82
C ALA A 490 -7.44 1.72 22.65
N GLY A 491 -6.47 2.03 21.79
CA GLY A 491 -6.71 2.76 20.53
C GLY A 491 -7.69 2.03 19.60
N ARG A 492 -7.59 0.70 19.50
CA ARG A 492 -8.47 -0.13 18.64
C ARG A 492 -9.97 -0.02 18.99
N GLY A 493 -10.30 0.29 20.25
CA GLY A 493 -11.69 0.34 20.74
C GLY A 493 -12.37 1.71 20.63
N ARG A 494 -11.65 2.75 20.18
CA ARG A 494 -12.20 4.09 19.94
C ARG A 494 -12.03 4.42 18.46
N ARG A 495 -12.99 5.12 17.84
CA ARG A 495 -12.82 5.66 16.48
C ARG A 495 -11.76 6.76 16.48
N SER A 496 -10.49 6.38 16.51
CA SER A 496 -9.36 7.28 16.34
C SER A 496 -9.10 7.47 14.85
N SER A 497 -9.26 8.70 14.37
CA SER A 497 -8.68 9.16 13.10
C SER A 497 -7.16 9.25 13.27
N ALA A 498 -6.51 8.10 13.35
CA ALA A 498 -5.07 7.99 13.43
C ALA A 498 -4.45 8.43 12.10
N LEU A 499 -4.14 9.72 12.01
CA LEU A 499 -3.33 10.29 10.95
C LEU A 499 -1.88 9.82 11.16
N ALA A 500 -1.61 8.60 10.71
CA ALA A 500 -0.28 8.04 10.58
C ALA A 500 0.50 8.84 9.51
N ALA A 501 0.97 10.02 9.89
CA ALA A 501 2.01 10.69 9.15
C ALA A 501 3.27 9.79 9.20
N PRO A 502 3.86 9.41 8.05
CA PRO A 502 5.10 8.66 8.06
C PRO A 502 6.22 9.54 8.63
N ALA A 503 6.46 9.38 9.92
CA ALA A 503 7.71 9.73 10.56
C ALA A 503 8.80 8.93 9.85
N ARG A 504 9.47 9.57 8.88
CA ARG A 504 10.44 8.89 7.99
C ARG A 504 11.45 8.10 8.84
N HIS A 505 11.46 6.79 8.68
CA HIS A 505 12.65 6.02 8.99
C HIS A 505 13.75 6.52 8.06
N ALA A 506 14.93 6.75 8.62
CA ALA A 506 16.13 6.87 7.82
C ALA A 506 16.61 5.44 7.58
N ASP A 507 16.00 4.77 6.59
CA ASP A 507 16.18 3.34 6.36
C ASP A 507 17.67 3.00 6.24
N GLY A 508 18.17 2.23 7.20
CA GLY A 508 19.60 1.95 7.31
C GLY A 508 19.98 0.97 8.41
N LEU A 509 19.44 1.09 9.62
CA LEU A 509 19.78 0.18 10.73
C LEU A 509 18.61 -0.10 11.70
N PRO A 510 18.49 -1.34 12.21
CA PRO A 510 17.51 -1.69 13.23
C PRO A 510 17.89 -1.13 14.61
N ALA A 511 16.88 -0.83 15.42
CA ALA A 511 17.05 -0.75 16.87
C ALA A 511 17.19 -2.18 17.44
N GLN A 512 18.30 -2.48 18.11
CA GLN A 512 18.51 -3.78 18.77
C GLN A 512 18.06 -3.74 20.23
N CYS A 513 17.23 -4.71 20.62
CA CYS A 513 17.17 -5.31 21.96
C CYS A 513 16.65 -6.75 21.82
N GLY A 514 17.11 -7.68 22.67
CA GLY A 514 17.03 -9.12 22.40
C GLY A 514 15.91 -9.91 23.11
N ALA A 515 15.60 -11.06 22.51
CA ALA A 515 14.94 -12.27 23.04
C ALA A 515 13.45 -12.23 23.55
N PRO A 516 12.54 -13.12 23.04
CA PRO A 516 11.16 -13.37 23.50
C PRO A 516 11.10 -14.59 24.48
N PRO A 517 9.97 -15.28 24.82
CA PRO A 517 8.55 -15.27 24.36
C PRO A 517 7.52 -15.39 25.55
N PRO A 518 6.29 -16.00 25.51
CA PRO A 518 5.46 -16.49 24.38
C PRO A 518 3.93 -16.18 24.42
N SER A 519 3.34 -16.23 23.20
CA SER A 519 2.05 -16.89 22.86
C SER A 519 0.66 -16.26 23.10
N ARG A 520 -0.13 -16.41 22.01
CA ARG A 520 -1.48 -17.01 21.87
C ARG A 520 -2.72 -16.12 21.69
N ALA A 521 -3.49 -16.57 20.69
CA ALA A 521 -4.92 -16.38 20.40
C ALA A 521 -5.44 -14.97 20.02
N GLY A 522 -5.94 -14.85 18.78
CA GLY A 522 -7.08 -13.97 18.44
C GLY A 522 -8.40 -14.72 18.68
N PRO A 523 -9.45 -14.55 17.85
CA PRO A 523 -9.68 -13.55 16.79
C PRO A 523 -11.01 -12.77 17.02
N LEU A 524 -11.40 -11.87 16.08
CA LEU A 524 -12.74 -11.78 15.45
C LEU A 524 -13.16 -10.37 14.96
N LEU A 525 -13.48 -10.35 13.66
CA LEU A 525 -14.53 -9.62 12.91
C LEU A 525 -14.86 -8.10 13.07
N ARG A 526 -14.64 -7.40 11.94
CA ARG A 526 -15.61 -6.71 11.05
C ARG A 526 -16.49 -5.52 11.52
N VAL A 527 -16.29 -4.42 10.77
CA VAL A 527 -17.26 -3.63 9.97
C VAL A 527 -18.02 -2.42 10.58
N GLN A 528 -17.82 -1.30 9.86
CA GLN A 528 -18.54 -0.03 9.65
C GLN A 528 -19.70 0.47 10.55
N ALA A 529 -19.65 1.79 10.73
CA ALA A 529 -20.75 2.77 10.62
C ALA A 529 -22.07 2.53 11.38
N LEU A 530 -22.15 3.16 12.56
CA LEU A 530 -23.39 3.78 13.04
C LEU A 530 -23.21 5.28 13.25
N HIS A 531 -24.23 6.02 12.84
CA HIS A 531 -24.47 7.44 13.09
C HIS A 531 -25.90 7.53 13.62
N ARG A 532 -26.09 7.92 14.88
CA ARG A 532 -27.25 8.69 15.42
C ARG A 532 -27.32 8.62 16.94
N HIS A 533 -27.26 9.80 17.57
CA HIS A 533 -28.20 10.39 18.52
C HIS A 533 -27.50 11.68 19.00
N ARG A 534 -28.12 12.86 18.99
CA ARG A 534 -29.42 13.16 19.61
C ARG A 534 -30.36 13.98 18.72
N ARG A 535 -31.65 13.91 19.08
CA ARG A 535 -32.70 14.83 18.62
C ARG A 535 -32.51 16.19 19.30
N HIS A 536 -32.72 17.29 18.58
CA HIS A 536 -33.47 18.45 19.09
C HIS A 536 -34.22 19.10 17.91
N ARG A 537 -35.40 19.67 18.20
CA ARG A 537 -36.31 20.27 17.20
C ARG A 537 -35.77 21.63 16.70
N PRO A 538 -36.17 22.09 15.50
CA PRO A 538 -35.63 23.30 14.91
C PRO A 538 -36.23 24.58 15.51
N LEU A 539 -35.37 25.58 15.72
CA LEU A 539 -35.78 26.99 15.77
C LEU A 539 -35.83 27.51 14.33
N ARG A 540 -36.98 28.06 13.92
CA ARG A 540 -37.08 28.89 12.72
C ARG A 540 -36.49 30.27 13.05
N LEU A 541 -35.55 30.74 12.23
CA LEU A 541 -35.43 32.17 11.97
C LEU A 541 -35.26 32.40 10.48
N VAL A 542 -36.07 33.29 9.94
CA VAL A 542 -36.06 33.73 8.55
C VAL A 542 -35.08 34.89 8.43
N LEU A 543 -34.29 34.97 7.35
CA LEU A 543 -34.01 36.25 6.69
C LEU A 543 -33.45 36.08 5.25
N ARG A 544 -34.07 36.86 4.37
CA ARG A 544 -33.91 37.08 2.92
C ARG A 544 -32.53 36.88 2.29
N ALA A 545 -32.53 36.32 1.08
CA ALA A 545 -31.54 36.61 0.03
C ALA A 545 -31.98 37.83 -0.82
N PRO A 546 -31.05 38.63 -1.37
CA PRO A 546 -31.36 39.65 -2.37
C PRO A 546 -31.48 39.05 -3.77
N ALA A 547 -32.43 39.55 -4.57
CA ALA A 547 -32.65 39.12 -5.96
C ALA A 547 -32.01 40.08 -6.98
N ARG A 548 -31.72 39.58 -8.19
CA ARG A 548 -31.82 40.30 -9.48
C ARG A 548 -31.57 39.36 -10.66
N GLY A 549 -32.36 39.51 -11.73
CA GLY A 549 -32.17 38.79 -13.01
C GLY A 549 -33.48 38.24 -13.59
N ALA A 550 -34.24 39.08 -14.30
CA ALA A 550 -35.54 38.71 -14.87
C ALA A 550 -35.51 38.57 -16.40
N ARG A 551 -36.33 37.64 -16.93
CA ARG A 551 -37.01 37.59 -18.26
C ARG A 551 -37.93 36.34 -18.21
N ALA A 552 -39.25 36.50 -18.18
CA ALA A 552 -40.19 36.60 -19.33
C ALA A 552 -40.33 35.29 -20.15
N ALA A 553 -41.49 34.86 -20.67
CA ALA A 553 -42.92 35.13 -20.34
C ALA A 553 -43.84 34.22 -21.20
N SER A 554 -44.77 33.47 -20.60
CA SER A 554 -46.01 32.89 -21.20
C SER A 554 -46.75 32.07 -20.11
N ARG A 555 -48.02 32.34 -19.74
CA ARG A 555 -49.29 31.99 -20.44
C ARG A 555 -49.36 30.49 -20.75
N GLU A 556 -50.14 29.64 -20.08
CA GLU A 556 -51.58 29.74 -19.81
C GLU A 556 -52.09 28.81 -18.67
N ALA A 557 -53.28 29.15 -18.17
CA ALA A 557 -54.21 28.33 -17.36
C ALA A 557 -55.64 28.81 -17.75
N PRO A 558 -56.78 28.16 -17.38
CA PRO A 558 -56.95 27.14 -16.33
C PRO A 558 -57.95 26.01 -16.67
N ARG A 559 -58.29 25.15 -15.69
CA ARG A 559 -59.69 24.97 -15.22
C ARG A 559 -59.75 24.28 -13.84
N ARG A 560 -60.82 24.59 -13.08
CA ARG A 560 -61.10 24.20 -11.68
C ARG A 560 -62.23 23.15 -11.60
N VAL A 561 -62.64 22.83 -10.35
CA VAL A 561 -63.92 22.23 -9.86
C VAL A 561 -63.88 20.69 -9.79
N SER A 562 -64.20 20.00 -8.67
CA SER A 562 -64.56 20.40 -7.28
C SER A 562 -64.13 19.34 -6.24
N ALA A 563 -64.55 19.48 -4.98
CA ALA A 563 -64.48 18.47 -3.91
C ALA A 563 -65.90 18.02 -3.46
N GLY A 564 -65.93 16.94 -2.65
CA GLY A 564 -67.07 16.48 -1.83
C GLY A 564 -67.67 15.14 -2.27
N ASP A 565 -68.23 14.28 -1.42
CA ASP A 565 -68.20 14.05 0.04
C ASP A 565 -69.23 12.93 0.35
N ALA A 566 -68.88 11.87 1.09
CA ALA A 566 -69.75 10.90 1.82
C ALA A 566 -68.90 9.65 2.22
N ARG A 567 -68.75 9.15 3.45
CA ARG A 567 -69.59 8.89 4.66
C ARG A 567 -70.29 7.51 4.71
N ARG A 568 -69.93 6.73 5.75
CA ARG A 568 -70.57 5.50 6.33
C ARG A 568 -70.38 4.20 5.49
N ALA A 569 -70.43 2.98 6.05
CA ALA A 569 -70.87 2.49 7.37
C ALA A 569 -69.91 1.45 8.01
N ALA A 570 -70.33 0.73 9.06
CA ALA A 570 -69.47 -0.07 9.97
C ALA A 570 -70.06 -1.45 10.38
N GLY A 571 -69.19 -2.34 10.89
CA GLY A 571 -69.46 -3.64 11.59
C GLY A 571 -68.14 -4.44 11.66
N ARG A 572 -67.59 -4.95 12.79
CA ARG A 572 -68.07 -5.84 13.88
C ARG A 572 -68.56 -7.22 13.35
N ALA A 573 -68.15 -8.39 13.86
CA ALA A 573 -67.34 -8.75 15.06
C ALA A 573 -66.56 -10.11 14.90
N ALA A 574 -65.85 -10.54 15.95
CA ALA A 574 -65.04 -11.78 16.07
C ALA A 574 -65.88 -13.02 16.54
N PRO A 575 -65.29 -14.23 16.74
CA PRO A 575 -64.53 -14.65 17.97
C PRO A 575 -63.16 -15.34 17.65
N ARG A 576 -62.13 -15.42 18.54
CA ARG A 576 -61.88 -16.22 19.79
C ARG A 576 -62.00 -17.76 19.61
N GLY A 577 -61.14 -18.63 20.17
CA GLY A 577 -59.90 -18.48 20.97
C GLY A 577 -59.46 -19.83 21.64
N GLY A 578 -58.28 -19.89 22.28
CA GLY A 578 -57.76 -21.04 23.07
C GLY A 578 -56.97 -22.11 22.26
N GLU A 579 -56.00 -22.87 22.78
CA GLU A 579 -55.29 -22.93 24.08
C GLU A 579 -53.85 -23.52 23.89
N GLN A 580 -52.99 -23.38 24.91
CA GLN A 580 -51.67 -24.05 25.08
C GLN A 580 -51.84 -25.29 26.01
N PRO A 581 -50.88 -26.25 26.19
CA PRO A 581 -49.43 -26.01 26.37
C PRO A 581 -48.43 -27.12 25.91
N GLU A 582 -47.21 -26.98 26.40
CA GLU A 582 -45.97 -27.79 26.33
C GLU A 582 -46.07 -29.33 26.27
N GLN A 583 -45.14 -29.98 25.55
CA GLN A 583 -44.09 -30.82 26.16
C GLN A 583 -42.96 -31.23 25.17
N ASN A 584 -41.83 -31.66 25.73
CA ASN A 584 -40.53 -32.03 25.13
C ASN A 584 -40.30 -33.55 25.43
N PRO A 585 -39.16 -34.24 25.12
CA PRO A 585 -38.28 -34.30 23.94
C PRO A 585 -38.03 -35.78 23.46
N VAL A 586 -36.97 -36.00 22.64
CA VAL A 586 -36.11 -37.23 22.54
C VAL A 586 -36.41 -38.34 21.49
N ARG A 587 -35.32 -38.70 20.75
CA ARG A 587 -35.07 -39.88 19.89
C ARG A 587 -35.92 -39.97 18.59
N SER A 588 -35.39 -40.51 17.49
CA SER A 588 -34.14 -41.30 17.29
C SER A 588 -33.22 -40.71 16.23
#